data_AF-A0AAN7A4B9-F1
#
_entry.id   AF-A0AAN7A4B9-F1
#
_cell.length_a   1.000
_cell.length_b   1.000
_cell.length_c   1.000
_cell.angle_alpha   90.00
_cell.angle_beta   90.00
_cell.angle_gamma   90.00
#
_symmetry.space_group_name_H-M   'P 1'
#
loop_
_entity.id
_entity.type
_entity.pdbx_description
1 polymer ?
#
loop_
_entity_poly.entity_id
_entity_poly.type
_entity_poly.pdbx_seq_one_letter_code
_entity_poly.pdbx_strand_id
1 'polypeptide(L)'
;MQLSFASVVSLLVAAQTASAWQIIGYGDTRTCGTNSPNRVLRGSTTQTTCFTFGQSMPGVTCTHYARNGAPAEGCHGHLPIVSIRHGTGENCAFYRGAGCTGDTIIKSGVNGCATFGDRTTIGSYRCSTR
;
A
#
# COMPACT_ATOMS: atom_id res chain seq x y z
N MET A 1 4.21 -3.85 58.64
CA MET A 1 4.59 -3.40 57.28
C MET A 1 4.01 -4.40 56.30
N GLN A 2 3.00 -4.03 55.51
CA GLN A 2 2.44 -4.91 54.49
C GLN A 2 2.52 -4.16 53.16
N LEU A 3 3.49 -4.58 52.34
CA LEU A 3 3.78 -3.99 51.03
C LEU A 3 2.75 -4.56 50.03
N SER A 4 1.85 -3.69 49.56
CA SER A 4 0.89 -4.03 48.52
C SER A 4 1.58 -3.85 47.16
N PHE A 5 1.84 -4.95 46.46
CA PHE A 5 2.36 -4.92 45.10
C PHE A 5 1.19 -4.75 44.13
N ALA A 6 0.95 -3.51 43.71
CA ALA A 6 0.04 -3.22 42.61
C ALA A 6 0.71 -3.62 41.28
N SER A 7 0.36 -4.78 40.75
CA SER A 7 0.77 -5.21 39.42
C SER A 7 0.05 -4.36 38.36
N VAL A 8 0.76 -3.41 37.75
CA VAL A 8 0.24 -2.66 36.60
C VAL A 8 0.34 -3.54 35.37
N VAL A 9 -0.79 -4.11 34.94
CA VAL A 9 -0.90 -4.80 33.66
C VAL A 9 -0.98 -3.74 32.56
N SER A 10 0.14 -3.48 31.88
CA SER A 10 0.16 -2.66 30.67
C SER A 10 -0.44 -3.49 29.52
N LEU A 11 -1.72 -3.28 29.22
CA LEU A 11 -2.35 -3.78 28.01
C LEU A 11 -1.74 -3.04 26.81
N LEU A 12 -0.84 -3.71 26.09
CA LEU A 12 -0.43 -3.30 24.74
C LEU A 12 -1.65 -3.46 23.83
N VAL A 13 -2.45 -2.40 23.70
CA VAL A 13 -3.48 -2.32 22.68
C VAL A 13 -2.74 -2.21 21.35
N ALA A 14 -2.72 -3.30 20.58
CA ALA A 14 -2.37 -3.24 19.17
C ALA A 14 -3.42 -2.33 18.50
N ALA A 15 -3.07 -1.06 18.30
CA ALA A 15 -3.90 -0.13 17.58
C ALA A 15 -4.07 -0.67 16.15
N GLN A 16 -5.22 -1.30 15.89
CA GLN A 16 -5.66 -1.55 14.53
C GLN A 16 -6.02 -0.19 13.95
N THR A 17 -5.03 0.56 13.49
CA THR A 17 -5.27 1.84 12.81
C THR A 17 -6.10 1.52 11.58
N ALA A 18 -7.39 1.87 11.62
CA ALA A 18 -8.26 1.80 10.46
C ALA A 18 -7.55 2.54 9.32
N SER A 19 -7.22 1.81 8.27
CA SER A 19 -6.52 2.38 7.12
C SER A 19 -7.53 3.17 6.30
N ALA A 20 -7.21 4.43 5.98
CA ALA A 20 -8.07 5.28 5.16
C ALA A 20 -8.01 4.91 3.67
N TRP A 21 -6.90 4.28 3.25
CA TRP A 21 -6.70 3.74 1.91
C TRP A 21 -5.77 2.52 1.96
N GLN A 22 -5.94 1.61 1.01
CA GLN A 22 -5.14 0.43 0.80
C GLN A 22 -4.95 0.14 -0.70
N ILE A 23 -3.71 0.19 -1.17
CA ILE A 23 -3.38 -0.23 -2.53
C ILE A 23 -2.59 -1.54 -2.51
N ILE A 24 -2.81 -2.37 -3.52
CA ILE A 24 -2.05 -3.59 -3.78
C ILE A 24 -1.40 -3.46 -5.14
N GLY A 25 -0.09 -3.29 -5.19
CA GLY A 25 0.69 -3.27 -6.44
C GLY A 25 1.20 -4.65 -6.80
N TYR A 26 1.01 -5.07 -8.04
CA TYR A 26 1.41 -6.39 -8.57
C TYR A 26 2.55 -6.25 -9.58
N GLY A 27 3.51 -7.17 -9.52
CA GLY A 27 4.77 -7.07 -10.27
C GLY A 27 4.79 -7.72 -11.66
N ASP A 28 3.93 -8.70 -11.94
CA ASP A 28 4.08 -9.53 -13.15
C ASP A 28 2.78 -9.73 -13.98
N THR A 29 1.65 -9.24 -13.47
CA THR A 29 0.32 -9.45 -14.05
C THR A 29 -0.43 -8.15 -14.24
N ARG A 30 -1.22 -8.06 -15.32
CA ARG A 30 -2.10 -6.91 -15.62
C ARG A 30 -3.49 -7.03 -15.02
N THR A 31 -3.85 -8.21 -14.52
CA THR A 31 -5.20 -8.54 -14.05
C THR A 31 -5.27 -8.67 -12.53
N CYS A 32 -4.20 -8.26 -11.82
CA CYS A 32 -4.10 -8.36 -10.37
C CYS A 32 -4.33 -9.81 -9.91
N GLY A 33 -3.63 -10.72 -10.58
CA GLY A 33 -3.71 -12.16 -10.38
C GLY A 33 -3.27 -12.60 -8.99
N THR A 34 -3.87 -13.68 -8.53
CA THR A 34 -3.65 -14.23 -7.18
C THR A 34 -2.25 -14.81 -7.00
N ASN A 35 -1.53 -15.25 -8.02
CA ASN A 35 -0.20 -15.83 -7.83
C ASN A 35 0.97 -14.84 -8.02
N SER A 36 0.66 -13.57 -8.29
CA SER A 36 1.67 -12.54 -8.55
C SER A 36 2.37 -12.08 -7.26
N PRO A 37 3.69 -11.78 -7.31
CA PRO A 37 4.35 -11.00 -6.30
C PRO A 37 3.65 -9.65 -6.19
N ASN A 38 3.46 -9.18 -4.96
CA ASN A 38 2.75 -7.94 -4.73
C ASN A 38 3.24 -7.17 -3.49
N ARG A 39 2.80 -5.92 -3.40
CA ARG A 39 2.99 -5.05 -2.24
C ARG A 39 1.66 -4.49 -1.81
N VAL A 40 1.34 -4.70 -0.55
CA VAL A 40 0.18 -4.11 0.09
C VAL A 40 0.63 -2.90 0.88
N LEU A 41 0.08 -1.74 0.53
CA LEU A 41 0.40 -0.45 1.11
C LEU A 41 -0.85 0.11 1.76
N ARG A 42 -0.74 0.56 3.01
CA ARG A 42 -1.85 1.18 3.74
C ARG A 42 -1.40 2.44 4.44
N GLY A 43 -2.25 3.47 4.40
CA GLY A 43 -2.07 4.68 5.19
C GLY A 43 -3.38 5.12 5.83
N SER A 44 -3.25 5.92 6.89
CA SER A 44 -4.37 6.45 7.67
C SER A 44 -4.67 7.92 7.38
N THR A 45 -3.81 8.60 6.61
CA THR A 45 -3.91 10.04 6.34
C THR A 45 -3.80 10.36 4.86
N THR A 46 -4.21 11.58 4.49
CA THR A 46 -4.00 12.13 3.15
C THR A 46 -2.52 12.38 2.94
N GLN A 47 -2.01 11.86 1.83
CA GLN A 47 -0.62 12.07 1.46
C GLN A 47 -0.42 13.50 0.94
N THR A 48 0.49 14.23 1.59
CA THR A 48 0.93 15.57 1.17
C THR A 48 2.04 15.51 0.12
N THR A 49 2.76 14.38 0.04
CA THR A 49 3.85 14.12 -0.88
C THR A 49 3.56 12.91 -1.77
N CYS A 50 4.36 12.74 -2.83
CA CYS A 50 4.26 11.60 -3.71
C CYS A 50 5.17 10.47 -3.24
N PHE A 51 4.67 9.23 -3.29
CA PHE A 51 5.44 8.07 -2.86
C PHE A 51 5.74 7.09 -4.00
N THR A 52 6.86 6.40 -3.87
CA THR A 52 7.25 5.29 -4.75
C THR A 52 7.09 3.98 -4.00
N PHE A 53 6.95 2.88 -4.74
CA PHE A 53 6.71 1.56 -4.16
C PHE A 53 7.94 0.94 -3.48
N GLY A 54 9.13 1.51 -3.67
CA GLY A 54 10.43 0.91 -3.35
C GLY A 54 11.19 1.51 -2.18
N GLN A 55 10.66 2.53 -1.51
CA GLN A 55 11.37 3.23 -0.43
C GLN A 55 10.52 3.30 0.84
N SER A 56 11.15 3.60 1.98
CA SER A 56 10.44 3.86 3.24
C SER A 56 9.54 5.09 3.08
N MET A 57 8.28 4.95 3.46
CA MET A 57 7.24 5.96 3.34
C MET A 57 6.68 6.29 4.73
N PRO A 58 6.95 7.47 5.28
CA PRO A 58 6.45 7.85 6.60
C PRO A 58 4.92 7.77 6.65
N GLY A 59 4.38 7.15 7.70
CA GLY A 59 2.93 6.99 7.89
C GLY A 59 2.25 5.98 6.95
N VAL A 60 3.04 5.22 6.17
CA VAL A 60 2.55 4.16 5.31
C VAL A 60 3.12 2.82 5.75
N THR A 61 2.24 1.88 6.06
CA THR A 61 2.63 0.48 6.23
C THR A 61 2.80 -0.17 4.88
N CYS A 62 3.84 -0.96 4.72
CA CYS A 62 4.15 -1.67 3.48
C CYS A 62 4.47 -3.12 3.80
N THR A 63 3.77 -4.03 3.13
CA THR A 63 3.99 -5.48 3.23
C THR A 63 4.24 -6.03 1.85
N HIS A 64 5.32 -6.78 1.68
CA HIS A 64 5.65 -7.45 0.44
C HIS A 64 5.31 -8.95 0.52
N TYR A 65 4.86 -9.50 -0.60
CA TYR A 65 4.63 -10.92 -0.78
C TYR A 65 5.30 -11.35 -2.08
N ALA A 66 6.19 -12.34 -2.01
CA ALA A 66 6.81 -12.94 -3.21
C ALA A 66 5.77 -13.66 -4.12
N ARG A 67 4.62 -14.05 -3.55
CA ARG A 67 3.38 -14.51 -4.19
C ARG A 67 2.23 -14.39 -3.18
N ASN A 68 0.96 -14.22 -3.57
CA ASN A 68 -0.10 -14.17 -2.53
C ASN A 68 -0.10 -15.46 -1.71
N GLY A 69 -0.31 -15.31 -0.40
CA GLY A 69 -0.29 -16.41 0.56
C GLY A 69 1.12 -16.84 0.99
N ALA A 70 2.18 -16.27 0.41
CA ALA A 70 3.51 -16.39 1.00
C ALA A 70 3.57 -15.66 2.35
N PRO A 71 4.54 -16.00 3.22
CA PRO A 71 4.83 -15.21 4.39
C PRO A 71 5.02 -13.73 4.03
N ALA A 72 4.46 -12.86 4.86
CA ALA A 72 4.63 -11.42 4.72
C ALA A 72 6.09 -11.05 4.97
N GLU A 73 6.67 -10.30 4.05
CA GLU A 73 8.00 -9.73 4.17
C GLU A 73 7.90 -8.20 4.31
N GLY A 74 8.95 -7.58 4.84
CA GLY A 74 9.10 -6.13 4.75
C GLY A 74 9.23 -5.70 3.29
N CYS A 75 8.83 -4.47 2.99
CA CYS A 75 9.04 -3.93 1.65
C CYS A 75 10.52 -3.63 1.40
N HIS A 76 11.23 -4.64 0.90
CA HIS A 76 12.62 -4.57 0.52
C HIS A 76 12.78 -4.93 -0.96
N GLY A 77 13.83 -4.41 -1.59
CA GLY A 77 14.15 -4.67 -3.00
C GLY A 77 13.24 -3.95 -4.01
N HIS A 78 13.47 -4.22 -5.29
CA HIS A 78 12.72 -3.64 -6.39
C HIS A 78 11.61 -4.60 -6.86
N LEU A 79 10.35 -4.16 -6.82
CA LEU A 79 9.22 -4.83 -7.47
C LEU A 79 8.65 -3.87 -8.53
N PRO A 80 8.77 -4.18 -9.83
CA PRO A 80 8.24 -3.34 -10.89
C PRO A 80 6.71 -3.43 -10.92
N ILE A 81 6.02 -2.50 -10.28
CA ILE A 81 4.55 -2.54 -10.22
C ILE A 81 3.96 -2.27 -11.60
N VAL A 82 3.25 -3.23 -12.19
CA VAL A 82 2.64 -3.12 -13.53
C VAL A 82 1.12 -3.02 -13.49
N SER A 83 0.52 -3.40 -12.36
CA SER A 83 -0.90 -3.21 -12.10
C SER A 83 -1.17 -2.96 -10.63
N ILE A 84 -2.27 -2.27 -10.34
CA ILE A 84 -2.68 -1.94 -8.98
C ILE A 84 -4.13 -2.30 -8.77
N ARG A 85 -4.43 -2.91 -7.63
CA ARG A 85 -5.78 -3.00 -7.08
C ARG A 85 -5.91 -2.03 -5.92
N HIS A 86 -7.05 -1.37 -5.81
CA HIS A 86 -7.37 -0.49 -4.69
C HIS A 86 -8.80 -0.76 -4.23
N GLY A 87 -9.08 -0.45 -2.97
CA GLY A 87 -10.41 -0.63 -2.38
C GLY A 87 -11.44 0.31 -3.01
N THR A 88 -12.71 -0.12 -2.99
CA THR A 88 -13.84 0.72 -3.39
C THR A 88 -13.78 2.03 -2.62
N GLY A 89 -13.91 3.15 -3.34
CA GLY A 89 -13.97 4.54 -2.87
C GLY A 89 -12.70 5.11 -2.23
N GLU A 90 -11.59 4.40 -2.24
CA GLU A 90 -10.30 5.03 -1.98
C GLU A 90 -9.99 6.06 -3.07
N ASN A 91 -9.41 7.20 -2.68
CA ASN A 91 -9.04 8.25 -3.63
C ASN A 91 -7.53 8.20 -3.87
N CYS A 92 -7.09 7.42 -4.85
CA CYS A 92 -5.70 7.27 -5.22
C CYS A 92 -5.46 7.61 -6.70
N ALA A 93 -4.41 8.37 -6.95
CA ALA A 93 -3.85 8.63 -8.26
C ALA A 93 -2.53 7.89 -8.44
N PHE A 94 -2.35 7.28 -9.61
CA PHE A 94 -1.17 6.49 -9.96
C PHE A 94 -0.47 7.11 -11.16
N TYR A 95 0.85 7.18 -11.13
CA TYR A 95 1.66 7.91 -12.10
C TYR A 95 2.71 7.01 -12.71
N ARG A 96 3.00 7.20 -14.00
CA ARG A 96 4.06 6.46 -14.70
C ARG A 96 5.45 6.82 -14.16
N GLY A 97 5.70 8.11 -13.95
CA GLY A 97 6.99 8.60 -13.45
C GLY A 97 7.11 8.55 -11.92
N ALA A 98 8.32 8.77 -11.42
CA ALA A 98 8.54 9.09 -10.00
C ALA A 98 8.03 10.50 -9.68
N GLY A 99 7.76 10.78 -8.41
CA GLY A 99 7.36 12.14 -7.97
C GLY A 99 6.03 12.63 -8.55
N CYS A 100 5.12 11.73 -8.91
CA CYS A 100 3.79 12.03 -9.44
C CYS A 100 3.84 12.75 -10.79
N THR A 101 4.74 12.32 -11.67
CA THR A 101 4.96 12.89 -12.99
C THR A 101 4.48 11.95 -14.11
N GLY A 102 4.16 12.54 -15.27
CA GLY A 102 3.74 11.82 -16.48
C GLY A 102 2.28 11.37 -16.46
N ASP A 103 1.97 10.38 -17.30
CA ASP A 103 0.62 9.84 -17.45
C ASP A 103 0.06 9.39 -16.11
N THR A 104 -1.21 9.71 -15.88
CA THR A 104 -1.92 9.46 -14.62
C THR A 104 -3.12 8.57 -14.85
N ILE A 105 -3.28 7.56 -13.99
CA ILE A 105 -4.52 6.81 -13.83
C ILE A 105 -5.18 7.29 -12.54
N ILE A 106 -6.34 7.93 -12.67
CA ILE A 106 -7.20 8.26 -11.53
C ILE A 106 -8.26 7.18 -11.45
N LYS A 107 -8.32 6.45 -10.34
CA LYS A 107 -9.40 5.50 -10.09
C LYS A 107 -10.14 5.90 -8.83
N SER A 108 -11.43 6.17 -9.00
CA SER A 108 -12.37 6.45 -7.92
C SER A 108 -13.47 5.40 -7.96
N GLY A 109 -13.81 4.84 -6.80
CA GLY A 109 -15.15 4.26 -6.58
C GLY A 109 -15.42 2.83 -7.06
N VAL A 110 -14.50 2.09 -7.68
CA VAL A 110 -14.70 0.67 -8.04
C VAL A 110 -13.51 -0.19 -7.68
N ASN A 111 -13.76 -1.34 -7.05
CA ASN A 111 -12.75 -2.38 -6.86
C ASN A 111 -12.33 -2.89 -8.24
N GLY A 112 -11.12 -2.53 -8.68
CA GLY A 112 -10.68 -2.78 -10.03
C GLY A 112 -9.17 -2.93 -10.11
N CYS A 113 -8.72 -3.71 -11.09
CA CYS A 113 -7.32 -3.76 -11.46
C CYS A 113 -7.03 -2.63 -12.46
N ALA A 114 -6.07 -1.77 -12.14
CA ALA A 114 -5.64 -0.64 -12.94
C ALA A 114 -4.25 -0.91 -13.54
N THR A 115 -4.04 -0.53 -14.79
CA THR A 115 -2.75 -0.63 -15.50
C THR A 115 -2.68 0.45 -16.59
N PHE A 116 -1.48 0.84 -17.02
CA PHE A 116 -1.26 1.78 -18.13
C PHE A 116 -1.50 1.16 -19.52
N GLY A 117 -2.02 -0.07 -19.61
CA GLY A 117 -2.39 -0.74 -20.87
C GLY A 117 -1.19 -1.24 -21.70
N ASP A 118 -0.07 -0.54 -21.63
CA ASP A 118 1.16 -0.72 -22.41
C ASP A 118 2.27 -1.51 -21.68
N ARG A 119 1.97 -2.13 -20.52
CA ARG A 119 2.95 -2.87 -19.66
C ARG A 119 3.95 -1.96 -18.94
N THR A 120 3.79 -0.64 -18.98
CA THR A 120 4.71 0.24 -18.26
C THR A 120 4.53 0.10 -16.76
N THR A 121 5.65 0.17 -16.05
CA THR A 121 5.66 0.26 -14.60
C THR A 121 4.99 1.54 -14.11
N ILE A 122 4.24 1.39 -13.03
CA ILE A 122 3.68 2.47 -12.24
C ILE A 122 4.78 2.92 -11.27
N GLY A 123 5.30 4.13 -11.49
CA GLY A 123 6.46 4.63 -10.76
C GLY A 123 6.11 5.23 -9.40
N SER A 124 4.95 5.87 -9.28
CA SER A 124 4.55 6.52 -8.04
C SER A 124 3.04 6.63 -7.86
N TYR A 125 2.62 7.00 -6.66
CA TYR A 125 1.23 7.15 -6.29
C TYR A 125 1.00 8.25 -5.26
N ARG A 126 -0.24 8.73 -5.20
CA ARG A 126 -0.74 9.62 -4.17
C ARG A 126 -2.16 9.24 -3.77
N CYS A 127 -2.41 9.05 -2.49
CA CYS A 127 -3.72 8.71 -1.94
C CYS A 127 -4.19 9.77 -0.93
N SER A 128 -5.50 10.05 -0.91
CA SER A 128 -6.15 10.87 0.09
C SER A 128 -7.15 10.07 0.91
N THR A 129 -7.45 10.56 2.11
CA THR A 129 -8.68 10.17 2.81
C THR A 129 -9.88 10.62 1.98
N ARG A 130 -11.01 9.93 2.13
CA ARG A 130 -12.29 10.40 1.62
C ARG A 130 -12.78 11.62 2.38
#